data_AF-X1ES14-F1
#
_entry.id   AF-X1ES14-F1
#
_cell.length_a   1.000
_cell.length_b   1.000
_cell.length_c   1.000
_cell.angle_alpha   90.00
_cell.angle_beta   90.00
_cell.angle_gamma   90.00
#
_symmetry.space_group_name_H-M   'P 1'
#
loop_
_entity.id
_entity.type
_entity.pdbx_description
1 polymer ?
#
loop_
_entity_poly.entity_id
_entity_poly.type
_entity_poly.pdbx_seq_one_letter_code
_entity_poly.pdbx_strand_id
1 'polypeptide(L)'
;TIFVGHTFIYNPALPVLKQQIEKPEFGKILYIESARQNLGLFNSKSDVLWDLAPHDFSIIIDILGRMPKKVSCKAYKHLTNQADTAEVILDFGDCQSFSHLSWLYPTKIRKL
;
A
#
# COMPACT_ATOMS: atom_id res chain seq x y z
N THR A 1 3.75 -21.31 16.98
CA THR A 1 3.12 -20.52 15.91
C THR A 1 3.98 -19.30 15.61
N ILE A 2 4.25 -19.00 14.34
CA ILE A 2 4.96 -17.78 13.91
C ILE A 2 3.92 -16.87 13.25
N PHE A 3 3.86 -15.60 13.65
CA PHE A 3 3.00 -14.58 13.04
C PHE A 3 3.85 -13.56 12.30
N VAL A 4 3.43 -13.19 11.09
CA VAL A 4 4.07 -12.13 10.30
C VAL A 4 3.51 -10.78 10.77
N GLY A 5 4.36 -9.77 10.92
CA GLY A 5 4.04 -8.45 11.48
C GLY A 5 3.16 -7.54 10.59
N HIS A 6 2.18 -8.08 9.86
CA HIS A 6 1.18 -7.29 9.13
C HIS A 6 0.13 -6.71 10.09
N THR A 7 0.55 -6.00 11.13
CA THR A 7 -0.30 -5.59 12.26
C THR A 7 -1.52 -4.77 11.83
N PHE A 8 -1.44 -4.04 10.71
CA PHE A 8 -2.53 -3.20 10.23
C PHE A 8 -3.77 -3.99 9.78
N ILE A 9 -3.63 -5.27 9.39
CA ILE A 9 -4.79 -6.11 9.01
C ILE A 9 -5.71 -6.40 10.21
N TYR A 10 -5.21 -6.21 11.44
CA TYR A 10 -5.96 -6.40 12.67
C TYR A 10 -6.58 -5.10 13.21
N ASN A 11 -6.56 -4.02 12.43
CA ASN A 11 -7.24 -2.78 12.80
C ASN A 11 -8.76 -3.03 12.89
N PRO A 12 -9.45 -2.64 13.99
CA PRO A 12 -10.88 -2.88 14.17
C PRO A 12 -11.76 -2.20 13.10
N ALA A 13 -11.25 -1.20 12.38
CA ALA A 13 -11.95 -0.58 11.26
C ALA A 13 -12.06 -1.51 10.03
N LEU A 14 -11.13 -2.46 9.85
CA LEU A 14 -11.12 -3.33 8.66
C LEU A 14 -12.29 -4.32 8.60
N PRO A 15 -12.64 -5.04 9.68
CA PRO A 15 -13.85 -5.87 9.69
C PRO A 15 -15.12 -5.06 9.35
N VAL A 16 -15.24 -3.83 9.87
CA VAL A 16 -16.38 -2.95 9.58
C VAL A 16 -16.40 -2.53 8.11
N LEU A 17 -15.24 -2.17 7.56
CA LEU A 17 -15.11 -1.82 6.14
C LEU A 17 -15.49 -2.99 5.23
N LYS A 18 -14.96 -4.20 5.51
CA LYS A 18 -15.30 -5.42 4.76
C LYS A 18 -16.80 -5.70 4.80
N GLN A 19 -17.43 -5.55 5.97
CA GLN A 19 -18.88 -5.67 6.09
C GLN A 19 -19.65 -4.65 5.24
N GLN A 20 -19.15 -3.41 5.08
CA GLN A 20 -19.79 -2.44 4.17
C GLN A 20 -19.60 -2.81 2.70
N ILE A 21 -18.41 -3.28 2.33
CA ILE A 21 -18.07 -3.66 0.94
C ILE A 21 -18.91 -4.86 0.48
N GLU A 22 -19.27 -5.77 1.40
CA GLU A 22 -20.13 -6.92 1.10
C GLU A 22 -21.59 -6.53 0.78
N LYS A 23 -22.00 -5.29 1.11
CA LYS A 23 -23.38 -4.86 0.88
C LYS A 23 -23.61 -4.53 -0.61
N PRO A 24 -24.74 -4.97 -1.21
CA PRO A 24 -25.03 -4.71 -2.62
C PRO A 24 -25.02 -3.23 -3.01
N GLU A 25 -25.43 -2.33 -2.12
CA GLU A 25 -25.47 -0.88 -2.36
C GLU A 25 -24.09 -0.21 -2.45
N PHE A 26 -23.03 -0.85 -1.92
CA PHE A 26 -21.67 -0.34 -2.04
C PHE A 26 -21.17 -0.43 -3.49
N GLY A 27 -21.69 -1.39 -4.25
CA GLY A 27 -21.28 -1.65 -5.62
C GLY A 27 -19.90 -2.30 -5.71
N LYS A 28 -19.18 -2.02 -6.80
CA LYS A 28 -17.87 -2.62 -7.07
C LYS A 28 -16.77 -1.63 -6.75
N ILE A 29 -15.71 -2.10 -6.09
CA ILE A 29 -14.47 -1.33 -5.96
C ILE A 29 -13.81 -1.26 -7.34
N LEU A 30 -13.68 -0.05 -7.88
CA LEU A 30 -13.07 0.19 -9.19
C LEU A 30 -11.59 0.55 -9.06
N TYR A 31 -11.22 1.25 -7.99
CA TYR A 31 -9.82 1.56 -7.70
C TYR A 31 -9.60 1.77 -6.20
N ILE A 32 -8.34 1.66 -5.77
CA ILE A 32 -7.88 1.95 -4.40
C ILE A 32 -6.63 2.81 -4.48
N GLU A 33 -6.55 3.87 -3.69
CA GLU A 33 -5.36 4.71 -3.61
C GLU A 33 -4.76 4.64 -2.21
N SER A 34 -3.45 4.47 -2.13
CA SER A 34 -2.71 4.53 -0.87
C SER A 34 -1.56 5.52 -0.97
N ALA A 35 -1.29 6.22 0.12
CA ALA A 35 -0.14 7.11 0.22
C ALA A 35 0.51 6.96 1.59
N ARG A 36 1.76 6.49 1.58
CA ARG A 36 2.59 6.40 2.76
C ARG A 36 3.89 7.14 2.50
N GLN A 37 3.91 8.36 3.00
CA GLN A 37 4.92 9.34 2.65
C GLN A 37 5.36 10.13 3.88
N ASN A 38 6.63 10.47 3.95
CA ASN A 38 7.21 11.30 5.00
C ASN A 38 8.50 11.94 4.50
N LEU A 39 8.95 12.99 5.17
CA LEU A 39 10.28 13.54 4.96
C LEU A 39 11.25 12.91 5.98
N GLY A 40 12.37 12.38 5.50
CA GLY A 40 13.43 11.81 6.33
C GLY A 40 13.33 10.29 6.50
N LEU A 41 14.33 9.70 7.17
CA LEU A 41 14.64 8.25 7.21
C LEU A 41 15.33 7.73 5.93
N PHE A 42 16.36 8.43 5.46
CA PHE A 42 17.20 7.95 4.36
C PHE A 42 17.98 6.72 4.80
N ASN A 43 17.45 5.54 4.47
CA ASN A 43 18.05 4.26 4.82
C ASN A 43 18.90 3.75 3.65
N SER A 44 20.15 3.38 3.92
CA SER A 44 21.05 2.79 2.92
C SER A 44 20.89 1.26 2.80
N LYS A 45 20.19 0.62 3.75
CA LYS A 45 20.03 -0.83 3.86
C LYS A 45 18.69 -1.36 3.33
N SER A 46 17.69 -0.50 3.17
CA SER A 46 16.36 -0.83 2.65
C SER A 46 15.84 0.32 1.79
N ASP A 47 14.95 0.03 0.85
CA ASP A 47 14.24 1.04 0.08
C ASP A 47 12.80 1.27 0.60
N VAL A 48 12.12 2.27 0.05
CA VAL A 48 10.73 2.60 0.39
C VAL A 48 9.74 1.48 0.07
N LEU A 49 10.03 0.61 -0.90
CA LEU A 49 9.14 -0.48 -1.27
C LEU A 49 9.11 -1.52 -0.15
N TRP A 50 10.26 -1.88 0.40
CA TRP A 50 10.35 -2.85 1.49
C TRP A 50 9.88 -2.31 2.83
N ASP A 51 10.13 -1.03 3.11
CA ASP A 51 9.79 -0.43 4.40
C ASP A 51 8.32 0.01 4.48
N LEU A 52 7.77 0.56 3.39
CA LEU A 52 6.45 1.21 3.42
C LEU A 52 5.34 0.37 2.79
N ALA A 53 5.61 -0.30 1.67
CA ALA A 53 4.59 -0.97 0.87
C ALA A 53 3.91 -2.18 1.52
N PRO A 54 4.59 -3.07 2.28
CA PRO A 54 3.99 -4.33 2.75
C PRO A 54 2.77 -4.11 3.63
N HIS A 55 2.73 -2.99 4.35
CA HIS A 55 1.61 -2.60 5.18
C HIS A 55 0.36 -2.37 4.35
N ASP A 56 0.44 -1.45 3.38
CA ASP A 56 -0.73 -1.03 2.62
C ASP A 56 -1.16 -2.13 1.63
N PHE A 57 -0.19 -2.86 1.04
CA PHE A 57 -0.48 -4.02 0.17
C PHE A 57 -1.20 -5.13 0.91
N SER A 58 -0.83 -5.43 2.16
CA SER A 58 -1.51 -6.46 2.94
C SER A 58 -2.98 -6.10 3.18
N ILE A 59 -3.29 -4.82 3.38
CA ILE A 59 -4.67 -4.35 3.56
C ILE A 59 -5.43 -4.43 2.24
N ILE A 60 -4.84 -3.96 1.14
CA ILE A 60 -5.47 -4.00 -0.20
C ILE A 60 -5.81 -5.43 -0.59
N ILE A 61 -4.88 -6.36 -0.40
CA ILE A 61 -5.07 -7.79 -0.69
C ILE A 61 -6.14 -8.40 0.22
N ASP A 62 -6.17 -8.05 1.51
CA ASP A 62 -7.18 -8.54 2.45
C ASP A 62 -8.60 -8.02 2.14
N ILE A 63 -8.72 -6.74 1.75
CA ILE A 63 -9.98 -6.12 1.34
C ILE A 63 -10.52 -6.76 0.06
N LEU A 64 -9.66 -6.95 -0.94
CA LEU A 64 -10.06 -7.51 -2.24
C LEU A 64 -10.18 -9.04 -2.23
N GLY A 65 -9.60 -9.72 -1.22
CA GLY A 65 -9.66 -11.17 -1.06
C GLY A 65 -8.93 -11.97 -2.15
N ARG A 66 -8.05 -11.32 -2.93
CA ARG A 66 -7.34 -11.92 -4.07
C ARG A 66 -6.01 -11.22 -4.32
N MET A 67 -5.13 -11.87 -5.07
CA MET A 67 -3.83 -11.31 -5.47
C MET A 67 -3.95 -10.51 -6.78
N PRO A 68 -3.10 -9.48 -6.99
CA PRO A 68 -3.07 -8.76 -8.26
C PRO A 68 -2.57 -9.68 -9.39
N LYS A 69 -3.12 -9.49 -10.59
CA LYS A 69 -2.73 -10.18 -11.82
C LYS A 69 -1.46 -9.61 -12.43
N LYS A 70 -1.24 -8.30 -12.24
CA LYS A 70 -0.05 -7.60 -12.73
C LYS A 70 0.39 -6.55 -11.73
N VAL A 71 1.69 -6.37 -11.61
CA VAL A 71 2.32 -5.32 -10.81
C VAL A 71 3.20 -4.48 -11.72
N SER A 72 3.06 -3.16 -11.65
CA SER A 72 3.95 -2.21 -12.32
C SER A 72 4.51 -1.26 -11.29
N CYS A 73 5.80 -0.97 -11.36
CA CYS A 73 6.48 -0.10 -10.39
C CYS A 73 7.41 0.86 -11.11
N LYS A 74 7.39 2.13 -10.70
CA LYS A 74 8.41 3.12 -11.03
C LYS A 74 9.01 3.61 -9.72
N ALA A 75 10.30 3.40 -9.54
CA ALA A 75 11.01 3.80 -8.34
C ALA A 75 12.26 4.60 -8.71
N TYR A 76 12.60 5.58 -7.88
CA TYR A 76 13.71 6.47 -8.12
C TYR A 76 14.61 6.55 -6.88
N LYS A 77 15.88 6.82 -7.14
CA LYS A 77 16.94 6.96 -6.14
C LYS A 77 17.50 8.36 -6.26
N HIS A 78 17.27 9.22 -5.27
CA HIS A 78 17.72 10.62 -5.33
C HIS A 78 18.87 10.89 -4.36
N LEU A 79 18.82 10.34 -3.15
CA LEU A 79 19.78 10.65 -2.07
C LEU A 79 20.71 9.48 -1.72
N THR A 80 20.30 8.24 -1.96
CA THR A 80 21.08 7.04 -1.62
C THR A 80 21.12 6.05 -2.79
N ASN A 81 21.79 4.91 -2.60
CA ASN A 81 21.77 3.80 -3.56
C ASN A 81 20.49 2.96 -3.50
N GLN A 82 19.54 3.29 -2.61
CA GLN A 82 18.22 2.68 -2.48
C GLN A 82 17.13 3.62 -2.97
N ALA A 83 16.00 3.06 -3.40
CA ALA A 83 14.87 3.88 -3.83
C ALA A 83 14.27 4.62 -2.64
N ASP A 84 14.16 5.93 -2.78
CA ASP A 84 13.59 6.85 -1.78
C ASP A 84 12.22 7.41 -2.23
N THR A 85 11.81 7.12 -3.48
CA THR A 85 10.42 7.28 -3.95
C THR A 85 10.00 6.11 -4.83
N ALA A 86 8.72 5.74 -4.77
CA ALA A 86 8.14 4.72 -5.62
C ALA A 86 6.64 4.94 -5.86
N GLU A 87 6.23 4.60 -7.08
CA GLU A 87 4.86 4.57 -7.58
C GLU A 87 4.54 3.14 -8.00
N VAL A 88 3.57 2.52 -7.34
CA VAL A 88 3.20 1.12 -7.60
C VAL A 88 1.75 1.01 -8.05
N ILE A 89 1.53 0.25 -9.12
CA ILE A 89 0.21 -0.11 -9.62
C ILE A 89 0.03 -1.62 -9.44
N LEU A 90 -1.00 -2.00 -8.68
CA LEU A 90 -1.47 -3.38 -8.57
C LEU A 90 -2.75 -3.51 -9.40
N ASP A 91 -2.72 -4.32 -10.44
CA ASP A 91 -3.86 -4.53 -11.34
C ASP A 91 -4.50 -5.91 -11.06
N PHE A 92 -5.73 -5.89 -10.58
CA PHE A 92 -6.54 -7.09 -10.29
C PHE A 92 -7.42 -7.51 -11.49
N GLY A 93 -7.40 -6.72 -12.57
CA GLY A 93 -8.18 -6.89 -13.80
C GLY A 93 -9.46 -6.06 -13.83
N ASP A 94 -10.23 -6.08 -12.75
CA ASP A 94 -11.48 -5.33 -12.54
C ASP A 94 -11.33 -4.19 -11.52
N CYS A 95 -10.18 -4.09 -10.87
CA CYS A 95 -9.83 -3.04 -9.91
C CYS A 95 -8.34 -2.72 -10.02
N GLN A 96 -7.97 -1.44 -9.99
CA GLN A 96 -6.57 -0.99 -9.95
C GLN A 96 -6.25 -0.33 -8.62
N SER A 97 -5.13 -0.69 -8.01
CA SER A 97 -4.61 0.03 -6.85
C SER A 97 -3.37 0.83 -7.19
N PHE A 98 -3.31 2.08 -6.73
CA PHE A 98 -2.19 3.00 -6.87
C PHE A 98 -1.59 3.26 -5.49
N SER A 99 -0.29 3.15 -5.36
CA SER A 99 0.41 3.33 -4.09
C SER A 99 1.58 4.29 -4.25
N HIS A 100 1.52 5.38 -3.50
CA HIS A 100 2.48 6.46 -3.52
C HIS A 100 3.39 6.38 -2.29
N LEU A 101 4.66 6.05 -2.49
CA LEU A 101 5.63 5.81 -1.42
C LEU A 101 6.78 6.81 -1.54
N SER A 102 7.13 7.50 -0.45
CA SER A 102 8.18 8.50 -0.50
C SER A 102 8.78 8.84 0.87
N TRP A 103 10.11 8.88 0.95
CA TRP A 103 10.86 9.49 2.05
C TRP A 103 11.26 10.95 1.76
N LEU A 104 10.86 11.48 0.61
CA LEU A 104 11.15 12.85 0.14
C LEU A 104 9.93 13.76 0.18
N TYR A 105 8.78 13.27 0.65
CA TYR A 105 7.56 14.06 0.64
C TYR A 105 7.58 15.07 1.78
N PRO A 106 7.38 16.37 1.54
CA PRO A 106 7.64 17.43 2.53
C PRO A 106 6.73 17.35 3.76
N THR A 107 5.60 16.67 3.65
CA THR A 107 4.65 16.43 4.76
C THR A 107 4.47 14.94 5.02
N LYS A 108 4.11 14.59 6.25
CA LYS A 108 3.83 13.20 6.60
C LYS A 108 2.40 12.85 6.17
N ILE A 109 2.25 11.93 5.22
CA ILE A 109 0.98 11.41 4.73
C ILE A 109 0.88 9.91 5.05
N ARG A 110 -0.24 9.51 5.63
CA ARG A 110 -0.63 8.10 5.82
C ARG A 110 -2.10 7.96 5.50
N LYS A 111 -2.40 7.48 4.30
CA LYS A 111 -3.77 7.34 3.78
C LYS A 111 -3.91 6.01 3.05
N LEU A 112 -5.08 5.43 3.23
CA LEU A 112 -5.67 4.33 2.49
C LEU A 112 -7.18 4.57 2.48
#